data_AF-S8CDW8-F1
#
_entry.id   AF-S8CDW8-F1
#
_cell.length_a   1.000
_cell.length_b   1.000
_cell.length_c   1.000
_cell.angle_alpha   90.00
_cell.angle_beta   90.00
_cell.angle_gamma   90.00
#
_symmetry.space_group_name_H-M   'P 1'
#
loop_
_entity.id
_entity.type
_entity.pdbx_description
1 polymer ?
#
loop_
_entity_poly.entity_id
_entity_poly.type
_entity_poly.pdbx_seq_one_letter_code
_entity_poly.pdbx_strand_id
1 'polypeptide(L)'
;MEQLINFIIRPPRAEYDPKHDLLESEFMLKGRWYRRKDLEVVNSRSDVLQCSHYMPLILPEDKTLPCVIYCHGNSGCRTDASEAAVILLPSNVSVFTLDFSGSGLSGGEHVTLGWNERDDLRAVVDYLRADGNVSLIGLWGRSMGAVTSLMYGAEDPSIAGMVLDSPFSDLVDLMMELVDTYKVRVPKFTIKFVIQYMRRSIQKKANFDIADLNAAKVAKSCFVPVLFGHATDDDFIQPHHSDRIFEAYIGDKNIIKFEGDHNSPRPQFYFDSVSIFFKNVLQPPEEGVSGSEYFDLADNYFFNRGRWNLVGDDEFSDEQPPLGSEVFSGESTEDAIRQLRSRRPMSSIIFVFFFFLQVPNDISSKDDHRPTSQVCDSSDQNMISFEFSSRDGGGSTNEDEEYVEYPLDDFPSNVEEEERMITKAILESLK
;
A
#
# COMPACT_ATOMS: atom_id res chain seq x y z
N MET A 1 -25.31 -1.40 1.64
CA MET A 1 -24.73 -1.48 3.01
C MET A 1 -23.97 -2.78 3.25
N GLU A 2 -24.60 -3.95 3.22
CA GLU A 2 -23.85 -5.22 3.41
C GLU A 2 -22.75 -5.46 2.37
N GLN A 3 -22.99 -5.09 1.11
CA GLN A 3 -21.97 -5.15 0.06
C GLN A 3 -20.76 -4.25 0.37
N LEU A 4 -20.97 -3.03 0.87
CA LEU A 4 -19.90 -2.11 1.27
C LEU A 4 -19.10 -2.67 2.46
N ILE A 5 -19.80 -3.22 3.46
CA ILE A 5 -19.14 -3.88 4.61
C ILE A 5 -18.31 -5.06 4.13
N ASN A 6 -18.88 -5.94 3.30
CA ASN A 6 -18.14 -7.07 2.75
C ASN A 6 -16.95 -6.60 1.90
N PHE A 7 -17.08 -5.49 1.17
CA PHE A 7 -15.95 -4.93 0.42
C PHE A 7 -14.80 -4.47 1.34
N ILE A 8 -15.13 -3.98 2.53
CA ILE A 8 -14.15 -3.50 3.51
C ILE A 8 -13.47 -4.66 4.25
N ILE A 9 -14.24 -5.63 4.76
CA ILE A 9 -13.70 -6.70 5.62
C ILE A 9 -13.49 -8.03 4.91
N ARG A 10 -13.96 -8.16 3.67
CA ARG A 10 -13.83 -9.36 2.83
C ARG A 10 -13.66 -8.95 1.37
N PRO A 11 -12.64 -8.13 1.06
CA PRO A 11 -12.34 -7.80 -0.32
C PRO A 11 -12.10 -9.07 -1.14
N PRO A 12 -12.26 -9.02 -2.48
CA PRO A 12 -11.76 -10.08 -3.35
C PRO A 12 -10.30 -10.36 -3.04
N ARG A 13 -9.96 -11.64 -2.84
CA ARG A 13 -8.57 -12.03 -2.61
C ARG A 13 -7.78 -11.90 -3.91
N ALA A 14 -6.54 -11.47 -3.78
CA ALA A 14 -5.59 -11.59 -4.87
C ALA A 14 -5.36 -13.08 -5.21
N GLU A 15 -5.71 -13.47 -6.43
CA GLU A 15 -5.34 -14.76 -6.99
C GLU A 15 -4.02 -14.61 -7.74
N TYR A 16 -3.04 -15.47 -7.44
CA TYR A 16 -1.73 -15.46 -8.10
C TYR A 16 -1.08 -16.85 -8.01
N ASP A 17 -0.20 -17.16 -8.97
CA ASP A 17 0.65 -18.35 -8.96
C ASP A 17 2.05 -17.98 -8.43
N PRO A 18 2.47 -18.52 -7.27
CA PRO A 18 3.80 -18.28 -6.72
C PRO A 18 4.98 -18.60 -7.65
N LYS A 19 4.76 -19.42 -8.70
CA LYS A 19 5.80 -19.75 -9.68
C LYS A 19 5.95 -18.71 -10.78
N HIS A 20 4.91 -17.94 -11.06
CA HIS A 20 4.85 -17.04 -12.22
C HIS A 20 4.73 -15.56 -11.84
N ASP A 21 4.05 -15.25 -10.73
CA ASP A 21 3.73 -13.87 -10.36
C ASP A 21 4.69 -13.28 -9.31
N LEU A 22 5.46 -14.14 -8.64
CA LEU A 22 6.54 -13.73 -7.73
C LEU A 22 7.89 -13.81 -8.47
N LEU A 23 8.86 -12.98 -8.07
CA LEU A 23 10.26 -13.07 -8.52
C LEU A 23 10.77 -14.50 -8.41
N GLU A 24 11.54 -15.00 -9.39
CA GLU A 24 12.03 -16.38 -9.38
C GLU A 24 12.70 -16.81 -8.06
N SER A 25 12.74 -18.12 -7.81
CA SER A 25 13.37 -18.66 -6.59
C SER A 25 14.85 -18.27 -6.49
N GLU A 26 15.53 -18.12 -7.62
CA GLU A 26 16.87 -17.56 -7.72
C GLU A 26 16.90 -16.61 -8.93
N PHE A 27 17.43 -15.40 -8.75
CA PHE A 27 17.45 -14.38 -9.80
C PHE A 27 18.67 -13.49 -9.68
N MET A 28 19.08 -12.88 -10.80
CA MET A 28 20.22 -11.96 -10.84
C MET A 28 19.74 -10.51 -10.91
N LEU A 29 20.23 -9.67 -9.99
CA LEU A 29 19.95 -8.25 -9.93
C LEU A 29 21.26 -7.48 -9.73
N LYS A 30 21.56 -6.53 -10.62
CA LYS A 30 22.80 -5.73 -10.59
C LYS A 30 24.07 -6.59 -10.42
N GLY A 31 24.17 -7.69 -11.18
CA GLY A 31 25.32 -8.60 -11.17
C GLY A 31 25.45 -9.48 -9.92
N ARG A 32 24.49 -9.45 -8.99
CA ARG A 32 24.47 -10.28 -7.78
C ARG A 32 23.32 -11.27 -7.81
N TRP A 33 23.57 -12.48 -7.32
CA TRP A 33 22.56 -13.53 -7.19
C TRP A 33 21.79 -13.41 -5.87
N TYR A 34 20.48 -13.50 -5.97
CA TYR A 34 19.55 -13.50 -4.86
C TYR A 34 18.67 -14.74 -4.92
N ARG A 35 18.09 -15.09 -3.77
CA ARG A 35 17.13 -16.18 -3.64
C ARG A 35 15.87 -15.71 -2.93
N ARG A 36 14.73 -16.27 -3.34
CA ARG A 36 13.45 -16.22 -2.64
C ARG A 36 13.22 -17.55 -1.93
N LYS A 37 13.08 -17.52 -0.61
CA LYS A 37 12.66 -18.67 0.20
C LYS A 37 11.20 -18.51 0.60
N ASP A 38 10.34 -19.39 0.09
CA ASP A 38 8.94 -19.44 0.53
C ASP A 38 8.78 -20.31 1.77
N LEU A 39 7.95 -19.88 2.70
CA LEU A 39 7.70 -20.56 3.97
C LEU A 39 6.33 -20.18 4.54
N GLU A 40 5.92 -20.89 5.59
CA GLU A 40 4.65 -20.67 6.28
C GLU A 40 4.92 -20.23 7.73
N VAL A 41 4.16 -19.25 8.21
CA VAL A 41 4.15 -18.80 9.61
C VAL A 41 2.73 -18.94 10.13
N VAL A 42 2.56 -19.44 11.36
CA VAL A 42 1.23 -19.56 11.98
C VAL A 42 1.03 -18.41 12.96
N ASN A 43 -0.06 -17.66 12.81
CA ASN A 43 -0.38 -16.55 13.72
C ASN A 43 -1.04 -17.03 15.02
N SER A 44 -1.31 -16.10 15.94
CA SER A 44 -1.97 -16.38 17.23
C SER A 44 -3.41 -16.92 17.09
N ARG A 45 -4.05 -16.70 15.94
CA ARG A 45 -5.39 -17.17 15.60
C ARG A 45 -5.40 -18.51 14.86
N SER A 46 -4.24 -19.15 14.72
CA SER A 46 -4.04 -20.42 13.99
C SER A 46 -4.27 -20.32 12.47
N ASP A 47 -4.24 -19.13 11.88
CA ASP A 47 -4.19 -18.97 10.43
C ASP A 47 -2.77 -19.23 9.93
N VAL A 48 -2.66 -19.96 8.82
CA VAL A 48 -1.39 -20.19 8.11
C VAL A 48 -1.15 -19.01 7.18
N LEU A 49 -0.07 -18.28 7.43
CA LEU A 49 0.39 -17.14 6.64
C LEU A 49 1.43 -17.59 5.63
N GLN A 50 1.14 -17.37 4.35
CA GLN A 50 2.07 -17.64 3.26
C GLN A 50 3.11 -16.50 3.20
N CYS A 51 4.39 -16.84 3.29
CA CYS A 51 5.49 -15.88 3.43
C CYS A 51 6.60 -16.11 2.42
N SER A 52 7.34 -15.06 2.07
CA SER A 52 8.51 -15.12 1.19
C SER A 52 9.64 -14.25 1.74
N HIS A 53 10.84 -14.80 1.82
CA HIS A 53 12.05 -14.10 2.26
C HIS A 53 13.06 -14.01 1.10
N TYR A 54 13.29 -12.80 0.63
CA TYR A 54 14.29 -12.45 -0.37
C TYR A 54 15.61 -12.09 0.28
N MET A 55 16.69 -12.76 -0.12
CA MET A 55 18.02 -12.57 0.46
C MET A 55 19.11 -12.84 -0.57
N PRO A 56 20.34 -12.33 -0.39
CA PRO A 56 21.49 -12.73 -1.20
C PRO A 56 21.69 -14.25 -1.18
N LEU A 57 22.07 -14.83 -2.32
CA LEU A 57 22.40 -16.25 -2.40
C LEU A 57 23.68 -16.57 -1.61
N ILE A 58 24.65 -15.65 -1.68
CA ILE A 58 25.90 -15.68 -0.93
C ILE A 58 25.83 -14.60 0.15
N LEU A 59 25.79 -15.04 1.41
CA LEU A 59 25.86 -14.14 2.56
C LEU A 59 27.31 -13.73 2.81
N PRO A 60 27.59 -12.47 3.22
CA PRO A 60 28.90 -12.10 3.74
C PRO A 60 29.23 -12.98 4.95
N GLU A 61 30.43 -13.59 4.98
CA GLU A 61 30.85 -14.48 6.07
C GLU A 61 30.63 -13.84 7.44
N ASP A 62 30.02 -14.60 8.36
CA ASP A 62 29.75 -14.24 9.76
C ASP A 62 28.93 -12.96 9.99
N LYS A 63 28.15 -12.49 9.01
CA LYS A 63 27.27 -11.31 9.17
C LYS A 63 25.79 -11.66 8.98
N THR A 64 24.99 -11.33 9.98
CA THR A 64 23.53 -11.24 9.84
C THR A 64 23.17 -9.99 9.04
N LEU A 65 22.11 -10.08 8.25
CA LEU A 65 21.61 -8.97 7.45
C LEU A 65 20.40 -8.33 8.12
N PRO A 66 20.20 -7.01 8.01
CA PRO A 66 18.91 -6.44 8.37
C PRO A 66 17.81 -6.93 7.41
N CYS A 67 16.58 -6.87 7.88
CA CYS A 67 15.41 -7.29 7.13
C CYS A 67 14.33 -6.20 7.15
N VAL A 68 13.78 -5.88 5.99
CA VAL A 68 12.56 -5.08 5.89
C VAL A 68 11.39 -6.01 5.64
N ILE A 69 10.37 -5.95 6.51
CA ILE A 69 9.10 -6.63 6.30
C ILE A 69 8.19 -5.72 5.48
N TYR A 70 7.90 -6.11 4.25
CA TYR A 70 6.95 -5.42 3.40
C TYR A 70 5.52 -5.88 3.72
N CYS A 71 4.65 -4.93 4.07
CA CYS A 71 3.26 -5.12 4.43
C CYS A 71 2.36 -4.58 3.30
N HIS A 72 1.70 -5.48 2.59
CA HIS A 72 0.85 -5.11 1.45
C HIS A 72 -0.43 -4.35 1.87
N GLY A 73 -1.06 -3.68 0.90
CA GLY A 73 -2.30 -2.94 1.08
C GLY A 73 -3.54 -3.83 1.07
N ASN A 74 -4.72 -3.21 1.19
CA ASN A 74 -5.99 -3.93 1.08
C ASN A 74 -6.11 -4.59 -0.31
N SER A 75 -6.66 -5.81 -0.38
CA SER A 75 -6.72 -6.63 -1.61
C SER A 75 -5.36 -7.01 -2.23
N GLY A 76 -4.23 -6.72 -1.56
CA GLY A 76 -2.88 -7.05 -2.01
C GLY A 76 -2.44 -8.47 -1.63
N CYS A 77 -1.18 -8.76 -1.96
CA CYS A 77 -0.50 -10.01 -1.61
C CYS A 77 1.03 -9.85 -1.67
N ARG A 78 1.78 -10.92 -1.42
CA ARG A 78 3.26 -10.98 -1.48
C ARG A 78 3.86 -10.51 -2.80
N THR A 79 3.10 -10.51 -3.89
CA THR A 79 3.58 -9.97 -5.18
C THR A 79 3.92 -8.49 -5.08
N ASP A 80 3.27 -7.73 -4.19
CA ASP A 80 3.51 -6.30 -4.02
C ASP A 80 4.94 -5.98 -3.55
N ALA A 81 5.61 -6.93 -2.90
CA ALA A 81 6.95 -6.75 -2.35
C ALA A 81 8.08 -6.79 -3.40
N SER A 82 7.83 -7.13 -4.67
CA SER A 82 8.92 -7.24 -5.66
C SER A 82 9.66 -5.93 -5.90
N GLU A 83 8.95 -4.79 -5.87
CA GLU A 83 9.61 -3.48 -5.99
C GLU A 83 10.53 -3.23 -4.79
N ALA A 84 10.04 -3.51 -3.58
CA ALA A 84 10.85 -3.40 -2.36
C ALA A 84 12.09 -4.30 -2.41
N ALA A 85 11.95 -5.54 -2.91
CA ALA A 85 13.08 -6.46 -3.10
C ALA A 85 14.12 -5.87 -4.07
N VAL A 86 13.69 -5.35 -5.22
CA VAL A 86 14.61 -4.73 -6.20
C VAL A 86 15.33 -3.50 -5.65
N ILE A 87 14.67 -2.74 -4.77
CA ILE A 87 15.23 -1.52 -4.18
C ILE A 87 16.25 -1.82 -3.07
N LEU A 88 15.94 -2.79 -2.19
CA LEU A 88 16.65 -2.96 -0.93
C LEU A 88 17.74 -4.05 -0.98
N LEU A 89 17.55 -5.10 -1.79
CA LEU A 89 18.50 -6.21 -1.88
C LEU A 89 19.93 -5.77 -2.27
N PRO A 90 20.13 -4.85 -3.25
CA PRO A 90 21.47 -4.36 -3.59
C PRO A 90 22.18 -3.64 -2.44
N SER A 91 21.45 -3.17 -1.43
CA SER A 91 22.00 -2.48 -0.26
C SER A 91 22.25 -3.42 0.92
N ASN A 92 22.32 -4.74 0.69
CA ASN A 92 22.46 -5.76 1.73
C ASN A 92 21.34 -5.74 2.78
N VAL A 93 20.14 -5.29 2.40
CA VAL A 93 18.92 -5.35 3.21
C VAL A 93 18.03 -6.45 2.64
N SER A 94 17.80 -7.51 3.41
CA SER A 94 16.88 -8.58 3.01
C SER A 94 15.43 -8.08 3.07
N VAL A 95 14.54 -8.69 2.28
CA VAL A 95 13.12 -8.32 2.26
C VAL A 95 12.27 -9.54 2.61
N PHE A 96 11.42 -9.40 3.61
CA PHE A 96 10.41 -10.40 3.96
C PHE A 96 9.03 -9.87 3.60
N THR A 97 8.14 -10.72 3.14
CA THR A 97 6.75 -10.36 2.88
C THR A 97 5.84 -11.52 3.24
N LEU A 98 4.60 -11.20 3.53
CA LEU A 98 3.54 -12.15 3.86
C LEU A 98 2.27 -11.82 3.08
N ASP A 99 1.43 -12.81 2.86
CA ASP A 99 0.00 -12.60 2.63
C ASP A 99 -0.64 -12.49 4.01
N PHE A 100 -1.25 -11.35 4.34
CA PHE A 100 -2.00 -11.21 5.60
C PHE A 100 -3.16 -12.21 5.68
N SER A 101 -3.60 -12.55 6.89
CA SER A 101 -4.80 -13.36 7.07
C SER A 101 -6.00 -12.72 6.33
N GLY A 102 -6.79 -13.55 5.65
CA GLY A 102 -7.86 -13.07 4.77
C GLY A 102 -7.42 -12.62 3.36
N SER A 103 -6.11 -12.60 3.06
CA SER A 103 -5.55 -12.11 1.80
C SER A 103 -4.75 -13.20 1.05
N GLY A 104 -4.62 -13.02 -0.28
CA GLY A 104 -3.82 -13.89 -1.13
C GLY A 104 -4.10 -15.38 -0.93
N LEU A 105 -3.02 -16.13 -0.70
CA LEU A 105 -3.03 -17.58 -0.47
C LEU A 105 -3.01 -17.95 1.02
N SER A 106 -3.07 -16.97 1.92
CA SER A 106 -3.11 -17.21 3.37
C SER A 106 -4.48 -17.70 3.85
N GLY A 107 -4.47 -18.29 5.04
CA GLY A 107 -5.66 -18.63 5.81
C GLY A 107 -6.46 -17.40 6.26
N GLY A 108 -7.32 -17.57 7.27
CA GLY A 108 -8.27 -16.53 7.70
C GLY A 108 -9.43 -16.38 6.73
N GLU A 109 -10.48 -15.65 7.13
CA GLU A 109 -11.64 -15.35 6.28
C GLU A 109 -11.74 -13.86 5.93
N HIS A 110 -11.37 -12.99 6.87
CA HIS A 110 -11.61 -11.56 6.83
C HIS A 110 -10.31 -10.77 6.96
N VAL A 111 -10.29 -9.60 6.32
CA VAL A 111 -9.29 -8.54 6.51
C VAL A 111 -9.88 -7.50 7.46
N THR A 112 -9.06 -6.87 8.29
CA THR A 112 -9.49 -5.89 9.30
C THR A 112 -8.76 -4.56 9.23
N LEU A 113 -8.18 -4.28 8.05
CA LEU A 113 -7.53 -3.01 7.70
C LEU A 113 -6.39 -2.58 8.64
N GLY A 114 -5.80 -3.49 9.40
CA GLY A 114 -4.66 -3.25 10.27
C GLY A 114 -4.82 -3.81 11.68
N TRP A 115 -6.04 -4.16 12.10
CA TRP A 115 -6.31 -4.57 13.47
C TRP A 115 -5.80 -5.97 13.82
N ASN A 116 -6.19 -6.99 13.04
CA ASN A 116 -5.74 -8.36 13.16
C ASN A 116 -4.42 -8.58 12.42
N GLU A 117 -4.17 -7.79 11.37
CA GLU A 117 -2.94 -7.83 10.59
C GLU A 117 -1.70 -7.47 11.43
N ARG A 118 -1.85 -6.69 12.51
CA ARG A 118 -0.73 -6.42 13.43
C ARG A 118 -0.27 -7.68 14.17
N ASP A 119 -1.18 -8.62 14.44
CA ASP A 119 -0.83 -9.89 15.08
C ASP A 119 -0.18 -10.85 14.08
N ASP A 120 -0.56 -10.77 12.80
CA ASP A 120 0.13 -11.49 11.72
C ASP A 120 1.56 -10.99 11.59
N LEU A 121 1.74 -9.66 11.60
CA LEU A 121 3.05 -9.03 11.60
C LEU A 121 3.86 -9.43 12.84
N ARG A 122 3.25 -9.49 14.04
CA ARG A 122 3.91 -9.99 15.25
C ARG A 122 4.44 -11.40 15.06
N ALA A 123 3.65 -12.31 14.51
CA ALA A 123 4.07 -13.69 14.28
C ALA A 123 5.28 -13.79 13.32
N VAL A 124 5.31 -12.95 12.28
CA VAL A 124 6.45 -12.86 11.36
C VAL A 124 7.69 -12.28 12.03
N VAL A 125 7.54 -11.22 12.83
CA VAL A 125 8.66 -10.63 13.56
C VAL A 125 9.25 -11.64 14.56
N ASP A 126 8.39 -12.36 15.30
CA ASP A 126 8.82 -13.40 16.23
C ASP A 126 9.54 -14.54 15.51
N TYR A 127 9.04 -14.96 14.33
CA TYR A 127 9.71 -15.93 13.47
C TYR A 127 11.12 -15.49 13.06
N LEU A 128 11.26 -14.25 12.55
CA LEU A 128 12.55 -13.73 12.09
C LEU A 128 13.57 -13.58 13.23
N ARG A 129 13.11 -13.19 14.41
CA ARG A 129 13.95 -13.12 15.61
C ARG A 129 14.40 -14.50 16.07
N ALA A 130 13.52 -15.50 16.00
CA ALA A 130 13.84 -16.87 16.38
C ALA A 130 14.80 -17.55 15.40
N ASP A 131 14.75 -17.22 14.11
CA ASP A 131 15.67 -17.73 13.08
C ASP A 131 17.12 -17.29 13.33
N GLY A 132 17.33 -16.14 13.99
CA GLY A 132 18.64 -15.67 14.44
C GLY A 132 19.56 -15.12 13.33
N ASN A 133 19.13 -15.14 12.07
CA ASN A 133 19.90 -14.65 10.93
C ASN A 133 19.63 -13.17 10.57
N VAL A 134 18.73 -12.50 11.31
CA VAL A 134 18.34 -11.09 11.10
C VAL A 134 18.90 -10.20 12.19
N SER A 135 19.63 -9.14 11.82
CA SER A 135 20.24 -8.18 12.77
C SER A 135 19.25 -7.14 13.29
N LEU A 136 18.56 -6.46 12.37
CA LEU A 136 17.58 -5.41 12.64
C LEU A 136 16.36 -5.59 11.73
N ILE A 137 15.20 -5.18 12.22
CA ILE A 137 13.94 -5.26 11.49
C ILE A 137 13.42 -3.85 11.21
N GLY A 138 13.16 -3.55 9.94
CA GLY A 138 12.39 -2.40 9.49
C GLY A 138 11.04 -2.83 8.92
N LEU A 139 10.09 -1.91 8.85
CA LEU A 139 8.76 -2.16 8.28
C LEU A 139 8.50 -1.23 7.10
N TRP A 140 7.98 -1.76 6.00
CA TRP A 140 7.49 -0.94 4.90
C TRP A 140 6.06 -1.33 4.59
N GLY A 141 5.12 -0.47 4.95
CA GLY A 141 3.70 -0.69 4.70
C GLY A 141 3.13 0.21 3.62
N ARG A 142 2.18 -0.31 2.86
CA ARG A 142 1.34 0.47 1.91
C ARG A 142 -0.12 0.43 2.33
N SER A 143 -0.79 1.58 2.37
CA SER A 143 -2.22 1.72 2.68
C SER A 143 -2.57 1.00 3.99
N MET A 144 -3.41 -0.04 3.95
CA MET A 144 -3.64 -0.95 5.09
C MET A 144 -2.34 -1.39 5.77
N GLY A 145 -1.33 -1.86 5.01
CA GLY A 145 -0.07 -2.32 5.57
C GLY A 145 0.74 -1.22 6.27
N ALA A 146 0.54 0.05 5.89
CA ALA A 146 1.13 1.19 6.59
C ALA A 146 0.48 1.37 7.97
N VAL A 147 -0.85 1.28 8.05
CA VAL A 147 -1.56 1.28 9.33
C VAL A 147 -1.15 0.09 10.18
N THR A 148 -1.09 -1.12 9.62
CA THR A 148 -0.57 -2.31 10.31
C THR A 148 0.82 -2.08 10.90
N SER A 149 1.74 -1.51 10.10
CA SER A 149 3.11 -1.25 10.52
C SER A 149 3.16 -0.25 11.67
N LEU A 150 2.36 0.82 11.62
CA LEU A 150 2.26 1.80 12.70
C LEU A 150 1.66 1.22 13.99
N MET A 151 0.56 0.47 13.85
CA MET A 151 -0.12 -0.17 15.00
C MET A 151 0.84 -1.12 15.73
N TYR A 152 1.59 -1.93 14.99
CA TYR A 152 2.58 -2.83 15.57
C TYR A 152 3.83 -2.12 16.07
N GLY A 153 4.39 -1.18 15.30
CA GLY A 153 5.62 -0.47 15.65
C GLY A 153 5.48 0.40 16.90
N ALA A 154 4.27 0.85 17.24
CA ALA A 154 4.00 1.51 18.51
C ALA A 154 4.04 0.56 19.73
N GLU A 155 3.84 -0.74 19.51
CA GLU A 155 3.90 -1.77 20.55
C GLU A 155 5.31 -2.36 20.72
N ASP A 156 6.13 -2.31 19.66
CA ASP A 156 7.49 -2.85 19.62
C ASP A 156 8.55 -1.77 19.33
N PRO A 157 9.17 -1.19 20.37
CA PRO A 157 10.17 -0.13 20.20
C PRO A 157 11.52 -0.63 19.66
N SER A 158 11.70 -1.94 19.44
CA SER A 158 12.93 -2.48 18.86
C SER A 158 12.92 -2.52 17.32
N ILE A 159 11.80 -2.16 16.69
CA ILE A 159 11.75 -1.90 15.25
C ILE A 159 12.64 -0.70 14.93
N ALA A 160 13.56 -0.87 13.98
CA ALA A 160 14.60 0.11 13.67
C ALA A 160 14.06 1.32 12.89
N GLY A 161 13.04 1.13 12.06
CA GLY A 161 12.39 2.20 11.33
C GLY A 161 11.22 1.73 10.48
N MET A 162 10.34 2.66 10.11
CA MET A 162 9.13 2.40 9.33
C MET A 162 9.01 3.30 8.11
N VAL A 163 8.58 2.74 6.99
CA VAL A 163 8.08 3.49 5.83
C VAL A 163 6.58 3.30 5.75
N LEU A 164 5.83 4.39 5.85
CA LEU A 164 4.37 4.41 5.84
C LEU A 164 3.88 5.08 4.55
N ASP A 165 3.57 4.29 3.53
CA ASP A 165 3.07 4.77 2.24
C ASP A 165 1.54 4.83 2.24
N SER A 166 1.01 6.05 2.15
CA SER A 166 -0.42 6.37 2.06
C SER A 166 -1.29 5.78 3.19
N PRO A 167 -0.93 5.92 4.48
CA PRO A 167 -1.75 5.46 5.61
C PRO A 167 -3.02 6.32 5.80
N PHE A 168 -4.09 5.68 6.28
CA PHE A 168 -5.29 6.36 6.77
C PHE A 168 -5.20 6.64 8.28
N SER A 169 -5.77 7.76 8.76
CA SER A 169 -5.64 8.20 10.16
C SER A 169 -6.62 7.54 11.12
N ASP A 170 -7.83 7.29 10.66
CA ASP A 170 -8.93 6.72 11.43
C ASP A 170 -9.86 5.98 10.47
N LEU A 171 -10.30 4.77 10.85
CA LEU A 171 -11.12 3.94 9.98
C LEU A 171 -12.54 4.51 9.80
N VAL A 172 -13.10 5.16 10.82
CA VAL A 172 -14.42 5.78 10.75
C VAL A 172 -14.38 6.95 9.76
N ASP A 173 -13.37 7.82 9.86
CA ASP A 173 -13.18 8.93 8.93
C ASP A 173 -13.00 8.43 7.48
N LEU A 174 -12.19 7.40 7.27
CA LEU A 174 -12.02 6.81 5.93
C LEU A 174 -13.33 6.26 5.37
N MET A 175 -14.11 5.53 6.19
CA MET A 175 -15.42 5.02 5.76
C MET A 175 -16.37 6.15 5.37
N MET A 176 -16.30 7.28 6.07
CA MET A 176 -17.13 8.45 5.81
C MET A 176 -16.81 9.10 4.46
N GLU A 177 -15.52 9.29 4.19
CA GLU A 177 -15.06 9.85 2.92
C GLU A 177 -15.43 8.96 1.74
N LEU A 178 -15.30 7.64 1.90
CA LEU A 178 -15.75 6.69 0.89
C LEU A 178 -17.25 6.87 0.62
N VAL A 179 -18.10 6.96 1.65
CA VAL A 179 -19.55 7.15 1.49
C VAL A 179 -19.87 8.45 0.73
N ASP A 180 -19.17 9.55 1.01
CA ASP A 180 -19.38 10.84 0.36
C ASP A 180 -18.92 10.82 -1.12
N THR A 181 -17.73 10.27 -1.38
CA THR A 181 -17.14 10.12 -2.72
C THR A 181 -18.03 9.30 -3.65
N TYR A 182 -18.71 8.26 -3.16
CA TYR A 182 -19.62 7.45 -3.97
C TYR A 182 -20.96 8.13 -4.29
N LYS A 183 -21.13 9.42 -3.96
CA LYS A 183 -22.33 10.24 -4.28
C LYS A 183 -23.64 9.57 -3.89
N VAL A 184 -23.61 8.68 -2.91
CA VAL A 184 -24.85 8.22 -2.30
C VAL A 184 -25.37 9.46 -1.57
N ARG A 185 -26.46 10.06 -2.07
CA ARG A 185 -27.13 11.19 -1.40
C ARG A 185 -27.71 10.68 -0.08
N VAL A 186 -26.85 10.56 0.92
CA VAL A 186 -27.19 10.19 2.28
C VAL A 186 -27.37 11.51 3.02
N PRO A 187 -28.58 11.86 3.47
CA PRO A 187 -28.78 13.05 4.29
C PRO A 187 -27.81 13.05 5.48
N LYS A 188 -27.17 14.19 5.79
CA LYS A 188 -26.12 14.26 6.84
C LYS A 188 -26.54 13.65 8.19
N PHE A 189 -27.84 13.65 8.51
CA PHE A 189 -28.36 13.04 9.74
C PHE A 189 -28.33 11.49 9.72
N THR A 190 -28.47 10.82 8.56
CA THR A 190 -28.51 9.37 8.47
C THR A 190 -27.12 8.72 8.51
N ILE A 191 -26.08 9.50 8.27
CA ILE A 191 -24.67 9.09 8.30
C ILE A 191 -24.28 8.45 9.64
N LYS A 192 -24.68 9.03 10.77
CA LYS A 192 -24.39 8.46 12.11
C LYS A 192 -24.94 7.05 12.26
N PHE A 193 -26.10 6.75 11.66
CA PHE A 193 -26.73 5.44 11.70
C PHE A 193 -26.01 4.44 10.78
N VAL A 194 -25.53 4.91 9.61
CA VAL A 194 -24.70 4.12 8.69
C VAL A 194 -23.43 3.64 9.39
N ILE A 195 -22.72 4.53 10.09
CA ILE A 195 -21.51 4.16 10.85
C ILE A 195 -21.85 3.16 11.96
N GLN A 196 -22.89 3.43 12.75
CA GLN A 196 -23.26 2.54 13.85
C GLN A 196 -23.64 1.14 13.36
N TYR A 197 -24.33 1.06 12.23
CA TYR A 197 -24.63 -0.21 11.56
C TYR A 197 -23.35 -0.91 11.09
N MET A 198 -22.44 -0.19 10.43
CA MET A 198 -21.15 -0.74 9.96
C MET A 198 -20.30 -1.23 11.13
N ARG A 199 -20.16 -0.43 12.19
CA ARG A 199 -19.45 -0.79 13.43
C ARG A 199 -19.98 -2.10 14.00
N ARG A 200 -21.29 -2.23 14.20
CA ARG A 200 -21.91 -3.46 14.72
C ARG A 200 -21.75 -4.64 13.79
N SER A 201 -21.90 -4.44 12.48
CA SER A 201 -21.73 -5.52 11.50
C SER A 201 -20.28 -6.00 11.42
N ILE A 202 -19.31 -5.10 11.49
CA ILE A 202 -17.88 -5.43 11.51
C ILE A 202 -17.53 -6.10 12.83
N GLN A 203 -17.99 -5.58 13.97
CA GLN A 203 -17.79 -6.20 15.27
C GLN A 203 -18.35 -7.63 15.32
N LYS A 204 -19.52 -7.88 14.71
CA LYS A 204 -20.09 -9.24 14.62
C LYS A 204 -19.32 -10.17 13.68
N LYS A 205 -18.77 -9.67 12.57
CA LYS A 205 -18.14 -10.49 11.52
C LYS A 205 -16.64 -10.70 11.72
N ALA A 206 -15.95 -9.69 12.23
CA ALA A 206 -14.49 -9.63 12.36
C ALA A 206 -14.00 -9.48 13.82
N ASN A 207 -14.93 -9.43 14.78
CA ASN A 207 -14.65 -9.44 16.22
C ASN A 207 -13.73 -8.31 16.72
N PHE A 208 -13.82 -7.13 16.09
CA PHE A 208 -13.15 -5.92 16.56
C PHE A 208 -14.02 -4.68 16.40
N ASP A 209 -13.72 -3.64 17.17
CA ASP A 209 -14.39 -2.35 17.06
C ASP A 209 -13.60 -1.43 16.12
N ILE A 210 -14.26 -0.92 15.07
CA ILE A 210 -13.62 -0.01 14.11
C ILE A 210 -13.11 1.28 14.76
N ALA A 211 -13.71 1.70 15.88
CA ALA A 211 -13.28 2.88 16.62
C ALA A 211 -11.93 2.69 17.35
N ASP A 212 -11.50 1.44 17.55
CA ASP A 212 -10.20 1.14 18.15
C ASP A 212 -9.06 1.21 17.11
N LEU A 213 -9.37 1.13 15.81
CA LEU A 213 -8.40 1.26 14.73
C LEU A 213 -8.20 2.74 14.36
N ASN A 214 -7.48 3.45 15.25
CA ASN A 214 -7.16 4.86 15.09
C ASN A 214 -5.64 5.07 15.09
N ALA A 215 -5.08 5.17 13.89
CA ALA A 215 -3.65 5.39 13.65
C ALA A 215 -3.15 6.72 14.21
N ALA A 216 -3.93 7.79 14.11
CA ALA A 216 -3.54 9.11 14.65
C ALA A 216 -3.42 9.12 16.18
N LYS A 217 -4.24 8.32 16.87
CA LYS A 217 -4.15 8.13 18.32
C LYS A 217 -2.91 7.32 18.68
N VAL A 218 -2.61 6.25 17.95
CA VAL A 218 -1.43 5.41 18.17
C VAL A 218 -0.11 6.13 17.86
N ALA A 219 -0.12 7.02 16.87
CA ALA A 219 1.03 7.88 16.54
C ALA A 219 1.53 8.70 17.76
N LYS A 220 0.64 9.08 18.68
CA LYS A 220 0.97 9.81 19.92
C LYS A 220 1.75 8.98 20.94
N SER A 221 2.03 7.71 20.68
CA SER A 221 2.85 6.85 21.54
C SER A 221 3.99 6.16 20.79
N CYS A 222 4.15 6.42 19.49
CA CYS A 222 5.19 5.77 18.69
C CYS A 222 6.45 6.65 18.57
N PHE A 223 7.60 6.06 18.84
CA PHE A 223 8.91 6.72 18.82
C PHE A 223 9.84 6.17 17.74
N VAL A 224 9.45 5.10 17.04
CA VAL A 224 10.24 4.48 15.98
C VAL A 224 10.45 5.49 14.85
N PRO A 225 11.67 5.66 14.32
CA PRO A 225 11.91 6.55 13.18
C PRO A 225 11.00 6.21 12.01
N VAL A 226 10.42 7.22 11.36
CA VAL A 226 9.42 7.00 10.31
C VAL A 226 9.61 7.91 9.10
N LEU A 227 9.42 7.34 7.91
CA LEU A 227 9.30 8.06 6.66
C LEU A 227 7.89 7.85 6.09
N PHE A 228 7.13 8.93 5.97
CA PHE A 228 5.83 8.93 5.32
C PHE A 228 5.99 9.17 3.82
N GLY A 229 5.19 8.47 3.01
CA GLY A 229 5.02 8.72 1.59
C GLY A 229 3.55 8.95 1.29
N HIS A 230 3.19 9.93 0.46
CA HIS A 230 1.79 10.12 0.05
C HIS A 230 1.69 10.81 -1.31
N ALA A 231 0.83 10.28 -2.19
CA ALA A 231 0.56 10.87 -3.50
C ALA A 231 -0.33 12.12 -3.39
N THR A 232 0.02 13.24 -4.02
CA THR A 232 -0.70 14.51 -3.85
C THR A 232 -2.14 14.47 -4.33
N ASP A 233 -2.44 13.60 -5.30
CA ASP A 233 -3.76 13.44 -5.91
C ASP A 233 -4.41 12.11 -5.51
N ASP A 234 -4.05 11.57 -4.34
CA ASP A 234 -4.68 10.37 -3.78
C ASP A 234 -6.16 10.62 -3.47
N ASP A 235 -7.03 10.00 -4.28
CA ASP A 235 -8.47 10.11 -4.22
C ASP A 235 -9.13 8.98 -3.40
N PHE A 236 -8.33 8.00 -2.94
CA PHE A 236 -8.81 6.87 -2.16
C PHE A 236 -8.53 7.05 -0.67
N ILE A 237 -7.29 7.40 -0.31
CA ILE A 237 -6.90 7.81 1.03
C ILE A 237 -6.39 9.24 0.91
N GLN A 238 -7.20 10.23 1.26
CA GLN A 238 -6.80 11.62 1.04
C GLN A 238 -5.50 11.99 1.80
N PRO A 239 -4.65 12.90 1.25
CA PRO A 239 -3.37 13.29 1.83
C PRO A 239 -3.42 13.75 3.29
N HIS A 240 -4.53 14.35 3.70
CA HIS A 240 -4.71 14.86 5.05
C HIS A 240 -4.62 13.76 6.12
N HIS A 241 -4.91 12.50 5.78
CA HIS A 241 -4.77 11.39 6.72
C HIS A 241 -3.32 11.21 7.17
N SER A 242 -2.38 11.23 6.22
CA SER A 242 -0.95 11.15 6.55
C SER A 242 -0.48 12.41 7.27
N ASP A 243 -1.02 13.58 6.94
CA ASP A 243 -0.68 14.82 7.63
C ASP A 243 -1.12 14.78 9.10
N ARG A 244 -2.33 14.30 9.40
CA ARG A 244 -2.82 14.11 10.79
C ARG A 244 -1.96 13.12 11.57
N ILE A 245 -1.58 12.00 10.97
CA ILE A 245 -0.70 11.02 11.63
C ILE A 245 0.67 11.66 11.86
N PHE A 246 1.24 12.31 10.83
CA PHE A 246 2.54 12.97 10.90
C PHE A 246 2.56 14.02 12.01
N GLU A 247 1.55 14.88 12.11
CA GLU A 247 1.44 15.90 13.16
C GLU A 247 1.41 15.27 14.56
N ALA A 248 0.62 14.21 14.74
CA ALA A 248 0.48 13.51 16.01
C ALA A 248 1.70 12.65 16.41
N TYR A 249 2.55 12.28 15.45
CA TYR A 249 3.68 11.39 15.65
C TYR A 249 4.78 12.02 16.53
N ILE A 250 5.31 11.27 17.50
CA ILE A 250 6.27 11.82 18.47
C ILE A 250 7.73 11.50 18.12
N GLY A 251 8.00 10.34 17.50
CA GLY A 251 9.34 9.96 17.05
C GLY A 251 9.89 10.79 15.90
N ASP A 252 11.13 10.51 15.52
CA ASP A 252 11.76 11.10 14.33
C ASP A 252 10.93 10.81 13.09
N LYS A 253 10.54 11.85 12.36
CA LYS A 253 9.57 11.75 11.27
C LYS A 253 9.97 12.62 10.09
N ASN A 254 9.77 12.10 8.88
CA ASN A 254 9.86 12.86 7.65
C ASN A 254 8.72 12.48 6.70
N ILE A 255 8.34 13.34 5.76
CA ILE A 255 7.26 13.09 4.81
C ILE A 255 7.67 13.49 3.39
N ILE A 256 7.44 12.58 2.45
CA ILE A 256 7.65 12.78 1.01
C ILE A 256 6.28 12.77 0.33
N LYS A 257 5.90 13.93 -0.23
CA LYS A 257 4.75 14.04 -1.12
C LYS A 257 5.22 13.91 -2.57
N PHE A 258 4.46 13.23 -3.40
CA PHE A 258 4.80 13.01 -4.82
C PHE A 258 3.56 13.04 -5.72
N GLU A 259 3.71 13.31 -7.01
CA GLU A 259 2.60 13.34 -7.96
C GLU A 259 1.99 11.95 -8.19
N GLY A 260 0.67 11.91 -8.46
CA GLY A 260 -0.10 10.69 -8.75
C GLY A 260 -1.23 10.43 -7.75
N ASP A 261 -1.94 9.33 -7.98
CA ASP A 261 -3.03 8.84 -7.14
C ASP A 261 -2.63 7.66 -6.23
N HIS A 262 -3.59 7.07 -5.51
CA HIS A 262 -3.36 5.96 -4.58
C HIS A 262 -2.60 4.78 -5.21
N ASN A 263 -2.93 4.47 -6.47
CA ASN A 263 -2.47 3.28 -7.18
C ASN A 263 -1.36 3.58 -8.17
N SER A 264 -1.07 4.86 -8.39
CA SER A 264 -0.05 5.34 -9.30
C SER A 264 1.31 4.75 -8.93
N PRO A 265 2.11 4.37 -9.93
CA PRO A 265 3.45 3.87 -9.67
C PRO A 265 4.28 4.95 -8.97
N ARG A 266 4.95 4.59 -7.88
CA ARG A 266 5.76 5.56 -7.13
C ARG A 266 6.97 6.00 -7.96
N PRO A 267 7.36 7.29 -7.89
CA PRO A 267 8.50 7.81 -8.66
C PRO A 267 9.83 7.35 -8.07
N GLN A 268 10.88 7.33 -8.89
CA GLN A 268 12.20 6.83 -8.49
C GLN A 268 12.77 7.56 -7.26
N PHE A 269 12.63 8.89 -7.16
CA PHE A 269 13.15 9.65 -6.02
C PHE A 269 12.51 9.25 -4.68
N TYR A 270 11.27 8.74 -4.69
CA TYR A 270 10.63 8.21 -3.49
C TYR A 270 11.31 6.91 -3.05
N PHE A 271 11.59 6.01 -3.99
CA PHE A 271 12.33 4.78 -3.72
C PHE A 271 13.78 5.04 -3.27
N ASP A 272 14.43 6.04 -3.84
CA ASP A 272 15.77 6.47 -3.42
C ASP A 272 15.72 6.98 -1.96
N SER A 273 14.70 7.78 -1.62
CA SER A 273 14.48 8.27 -0.25
C SER A 273 14.23 7.12 0.74
N VAL A 274 13.43 6.12 0.34
CA VAL A 274 13.18 4.90 1.12
C VAL A 274 14.47 4.11 1.35
N SER A 275 15.28 3.92 0.30
CA SER A 275 16.56 3.22 0.39
C SER A 275 17.53 3.93 1.34
N ILE A 276 17.66 5.26 1.22
CA ILE A 276 18.49 6.08 2.11
C ILE A 276 18.01 5.98 3.56
N PHE A 277 16.70 6.10 3.78
CA PHE A 277 16.10 5.99 5.12
C PHE A 277 16.43 4.63 5.76
N PHE A 278 16.18 3.52 5.05
CA PHE A 278 16.47 2.20 5.57
C PHE A 278 17.96 1.96 5.79
N LYS A 279 18.84 2.42 4.90
CA LYS A 279 20.29 2.34 5.09
C LYS A 279 20.73 3.01 6.39
N ASN A 280 20.16 4.17 6.70
CA ASN A 280 20.51 4.93 7.91
C ASN A 280 20.07 4.23 9.19
N VAL A 281 18.84 3.68 9.22
CA VAL A 281 18.28 3.07 10.45
C VAL A 281 18.66 1.60 10.63
N LEU A 282 18.91 0.86 9.54
CA LEU A 282 19.24 -0.57 9.57
C LEU A 282 20.73 -0.87 9.54
N GLN A 283 21.58 0.11 9.19
CA GLN A 283 23.04 -0.03 9.18
C GLN A 283 23.52 -1.33 8.52
N PRO A 284 23.11 -1.62 7.27
CA PRO A 284 23.51 -2.85 6.60
C PRO A 284 25.03 -2.92 6.45
N PRO A 285 25.62 -4.13 6.49
CA PRO A 285 27.06 -4.28 6.39
C PRO A 285 27.57 -3.77 5.03
N GLU A 286 28.60 -2.93 5.07
CA GLU A 286 29.33 -2.50 3.88
C GLU A 286 30.02 -3.69 3.20
N GLU A 287 30.01 -3.70 1.88
CA GLU A 287 30.78 -4.66 1.09
C GLU A 287 32.28 -4.39 1.26
N GLY A 288 33.08 -5.45 1.35
CA GLY A 288 34.54 -5.37 1.47
C GLY A 288 35.25 -4.95 0.18
N VAL A 289 34.78 -3.90 -0.51
CA VAL A 289 35.45 -3.31 -1.67
C VAL A 289 36.21 -2.08 -1.19
N SER A 290 37.54 -2.09 -1.43
CA SER A 290 38.49 -1.01 -1.11
C SER A 290 37.88 0.38 -1.32
N GLY A 291 37.87 1.19 -0.25
CA GLY A 291 37.14 2.45 -0.12
C GLY A 291 37.65 3.62 -0.99
N SER A 292 37.71 3.46 -2.30
CA SER A 292 38.00 4.56 -3.23
C SER A 292 37.03 4.67 -4.42
N GLU A 293 36.18 3.69 -4.70
CA GLU A 293 35.26 3.75 -5.86
C GLU A 293 33.79 4.05 -5.49
N TYR A 294 33.38 3.83 -4.23
CA TYR A 294 31.99 4.06 -3.81
C TYR A 294 31.67 5.54 -3.49
N PHE A 295 32.66 6.29 -2.99
CA PHE A 295 32.48 7.74 -2.81
C PHE A 295 32.43 8.47 -4.16
N ASP A 296 33.14 7.98 -5.19
CA ASP A 296 33.08 8.56 -6.53
C ASP A 296 31.76 8.25 -7.25
N LEU A 297 31.11 7.10 -7.02
CA LEU A 297 29.83 6.79 -7.68
C LEU A 297 28.64 7.55 -7.09
N ALA A 298 28.61 7.73 -5.76
CA ALA A 298 27.59 8.55 -5.12
C ALA A 298 27.75 10.03 -5.52
N ASP A 299 28.98 10.58 -5.48
CA ASP A 299 29.21 11.98 -5.86
C ASP A 299 28.98 12.24 -7.37
N ASN A 300 29.26 11.26 -8.25
CA ASN A 300 28.95 11.40 -9.68
C ASN A 300 27.45 11.31 -10.00
N TYR A 301 26.65 10.57 -9.21
CA TYR A 301 25.19 10.52 -9.39
C TYR A 301 24.46 11.75 -8.85
N PHE A 302 24.96 12.38 -7.77
CA PHE A 302 24.25 13.49 -7.13
C PHE A 302 24.57 14.88 -7.72
N PHE A 303 25.70 15.11 -8.41
CA PHE A 303 26.13 16.48 -8.73
C PHE A 303 26.48 16.88 -10.17
N ASN A 304 26.44 16.02 -11.21
CA ASN A 304 26.94 16.46 -12.52
C ASN A 304 25.93 16.46 -13.69
N ARG A 305 25.40 17.67 -13.98
CA ARG A 305 25.03 18.08 -15.33
C ARG A 305 26.30 18.15 -16.20
N GLY A 306 26.53 17.11 -16.99
CA GLY A 306 27.22 17.17 -18.26
C GLY A 306 28.75 17.19 -18.23
N ARG A 307 29.36 16.03 -18.55
CA ARG A 307 30.52 15.97 -19.45
C ARG A 307 30.80 14.53 -19.90
N TRP A 308 30.91 14.36 -21.21
CA TRP A 308 31.38 13.14 -21.87
C TRP A 308 32.89 12.95 -21.66
N ASN A 309 33.34 11.70 -21.51
CA ASN A 309 34.53 11.18 -22.18
C ASN A 309 34.65 9.65 -22.09
N LEU A 310 35.24 9.11 -23.16
CA LEU A 310 35.49 7.71 -23.52
C LEU A 310 36.57 7.00 -22.67
N VAL A 311 36.61 5.67 -22.89
CA VAL A 311 37.70 4.66 -22.74
C VAL A 311 37.44 3.71 -21.56
N GLY A 312 37.49 2.38 -21.69
CA GLY A 312 37.84 1.50 -22.81
C GLY A 312 37.55 0.04 -22.43
N ASP A 313 37.43 -0.80 -23.46
CA ASP A 313 37.13 -2.23 -23.37
C ASP A 313 38.21 -3.01 -22.60
N ASP A 314 37.81 -3.85 -21.63
CA ASP A 314 38.58 -5.01 -21.20
C ASP A 314 37.62 -6.20 -20.97
N GLU A 315 37.88 -7.27 -21.71
CA GLU A 315 37.10 -8.52 -21.77
C GLU A 315 37.17 -9.30 -20.45
N PHE A 316 36.01 -9.65 -19.88
CA PHE A 316 35.89 -10.73 -18.89
C PHE A 316 35.10 -11.91 -19.46
N SER A 317 35.67 -13.08 -19.24
CA SER A 317 35.30 -14.40 -19.75
C SER A 317 33.88 -14.87 -19.38
N ASP A 318 33.16 -15.37 -20.38
CA ASP A 318 31.87 -16.08 -20.30
C ASP A 318 31.91 -17.29 -19.34
N GLU A 319 31.30 -17.16 -18.17
CA GLU A 319 30.65 -18.30 -17.51
C GLU A 319 29.17 -18.29 -17.87
N GLN A 320 28.71 -19.35 -18.55
CA GLN A 320 27.32 -19.49 -18.97
C GLN A 320 26.38 -19.55 -17.75
N PRO A 321 25.26 -18.80 -17.74
CA PRO A 321 24.29 -18.85 -16.66
C PRO A 321 23.58 -20.20 -16.60
N PRO A 322 23.16 -20.67 -15.41
CA PRO A 322 22.34 -21.86 -15.28
C PRO A 322 21.01 -21.68 -16.03
N LEU A 323 20.61 -22.75 -16.73
CA LEU A 323 19.49 -22.79 -17.65
C LEU A 323 18.15 -22.51 -16.92
N GLY A 324 17.56 -21.34 -17.19
CA GLY A 324 16.24 -20.95 -16.69
C GLY A 324 16.21 -19.86 -15.63
N SER A 325 17.24 -19.01 -15.55
CA SER A 325 17.33 -17.91 -14.58
C SER A 325 17.05 -16.54 -15.21
N GLU A 326 16.23 -15.73 -14.54
CA GLU A 326 15.91 -14.37 -14.92
C GLU A 326 17.07 -13.41 -14.64
N VAL A 327 17.43 -12.64 -15.67
CA VAL A 327 18.43 -11.58 -15.61
C VAL A 327 17.72 -10.23 -15.76
N PHE A 328 17.75 -9.41 -14.72
CA PHE A 328 17.37 -8.00 -14.85
C PHE A 328 18.52 -7.25 -15.53
N SER A 329 18.42 -7.07 -16.85
CA SER A 329 19.50 -6.55 -17.71
C SER A 329 19.57 -5.01 -17.81
N GLY A 330 18.91 -4.27 -16.91
CA GLY A 330 18.94 -2.81 -16.88
C GLY A 330 20.09 -2.27 -16.02
N GLU A 331 20.81 -1.25 -16.50
CA GLU A 331 21.84 -0.54 -15.72
C GLU A 331 21.23 0.25 -14.53
N SER A 332 19.93 0.56 -14.56
CA SER A 332 19.24 1.37 -13.54
C SER A 332 18.17 0.61 -12.74
N THR A 333 17.94 1.01 -11.48
CA THR A 333 16.83 0.52 -10.63
C THR A 333 15.47 0.76 -11.30
N GLU A 334 15.33 1.90 -12.00
CA GLU A 334 14.11 2.27 -12.69
C GLU A 334 13.77 1.28 -13.82
N ASP A 335 14.78 0.83 -14.57
CA ASP A 335 14.59 -0.15 -15.65
C ASP A 335 14.18 -1.52 -15.11
N ALA A 336 14.76 -1.96 -13.98
CA ALA A 336 14.36 -3.21 -13.33
C ALA A 336 12.91 -3.15 -12.84
N ILE A 337 12.48 -2.03 -12.26
CA ILE A 337 11.08 -1.80 -11.86
C ILE A 337 10.15 -1.75 -13.08
N ARG A 338 10.56 -1.10 -14.18
CA ARG A 338 9.79 -1.08 -15.44
C ARG A 338 9.63 -2.48 -16.03
N GLN A 339 10.70 -3.29 -16.04
CA GLN A 339 10.65 -4.68 -16.47
C GLN A 339 9.69 -5.50 -15.59
N LEU A 340 9.75 -5.35 -14.27
CA LEU A 340 8.82 -5.99 -13.33
C LEU A 340 7.36 -5.64 -13.65
N ARG A 341 7.06 -4.36 -13.83
CA ARG A 341 5.70 -3.87 -14.11
C ARG A 341 5.18 -4.38 -15.46
N SER A 342 6.05 -4.51 -16.47
CA SER A 342 5.68 -4.99 -17.80
C SER A 342 5.23 -6.46 -17.83
N ARG A 343 5.68 -7.26 -16.87
CA ARG A 343 5.36 -8.69 -16.76
C ARG A 343 4.06 -8.95 -16.01
N ARG A 344 3.61 -7.99 -15.21
CA ARG A 344 2.34 -8.10 -14.52
C ARG A 344 1.24 -7.78 -15.53
N PRO A 345 0.29 -8.70 -15.81
CA PRO A 345 -0.99 -8.26 -16.36
C PRO A 345 -1.52 -7.15 -15.42
N MET A 346 -2.07 -6.07 -15.98
CA MET A 346 -2.66 -4.96 -15.21
C MET A 346 -3.37 -5.53 -13.97
N SER A 347 -2.75 -5.33 -12.80
CA SER A 347 -3.10 -6.04 -11.57
C SER A 347 -4.58 -5.88 -11.26
N SER A 348 -5.16 -6.92 -10.67
CA SER A 348 -6.51 -7.01 -10.09
C SER A 348 -6.87 -5.85 -9.13
N ILE A 349 -5.94 -4.95 -8.81
CA ILE A 349 -6.19 -3.62 -8.24
C ILE A 349 -7.18 -2.81 -9.10
N ILE A 350 -7.11 -2.92 -10.43
CA ILE A 350 -8.09 -2.30 -11.35
C ILE A 350 -9.48 -2.93 -11.19
N PHE A 351 -9.57 -4.18 -10.73
CA PHE A 351 -10.84 -4.90 -10.55
C PHE A 351 -11.69 -4.28 -9.44
N VAL A 352 -11.05 -3.73 -8.39
CA VAL A 352 -11.74 -2.91 -7.38
C VAL A 352 -12.42 -1.71 -8.04
N PHE A 353 -11.68 -0.99 -8.90
CA PHE A 353 -12.18 0.21 -9.58
C PHE A 353 -13.31 -0.10 -10.59
N PHE A 354 -13.19 -1.20 -11.35
CA PHE A 354 -14.22 -1.59 -12.32
C PHE A 354 -15.51 -2.10 -11.66
N PHE A 355 -15.43 -2.76 -10.49
CA PHE A 355 -16.63 -3.25 -9.80
C PHE A 355 -17.43 -2.12 -9.14
N PHE A 356 -16.78 -1.02 -8.73
CA PHE A 356 -17.46 0.18 -8.23
C PHE A 356 -18.26 0.94 -9.32
N LEU A 357 -17.89 0.81 -10.60
CA LEU A 357 -18.62 1.42 -11.72
C LEU A 357 -19.88 0.64 -12.16
N GLN A 358 -20.06 -0.60 -11.69
CA GLN A 358 -21.17 -1.48 -12.09
C GLN A 358 -22.28 -1.56 -11.03
N VAL A 359 -22.64 -0.45 -10.38
CA VAL A 359 -23.95 -0.34 -9.73
C VAL A 359 -24.97 0.00 -10.81
N PRO A 360 -25.88 -0.89 -11.22
CA PRO A 360 -26.90 -0.52 -12.18
C PRO A 360 -27.91 0.37 -11.45
N ASN A 361 -27.96 1.64 -11.84
CA ASN A 361 -29.24 2.35 -11.82
C ASN A 361 -30.11 1.65 -12.86
N ASP A 362 -31.20 0.99 -12.45
CA ASP A 362 -32.45 1.04 -13.22
C ASP A 362 -33.63 0.44 -12.43
N ILE A 363 -34.61 1.30 -12.18
CA ILE A 363 -36.01 0.95 -11.95
C ILE A 363 -36.82 1.57 -13.09
N SER A 364 -37.61 0.71 -13.75
CA SER A 364 -38.68 1.00 -14.76
C SER A 364 -38.16 1.24 -16.19
N SER A 365 -38.67 0.63 -17.27
CA SER A 365 -40.00 0.10 -17.56
C SER A 365 -39.94 -0.98 -18.67
N LYS A 366 -40.97 -1.82 -18.74
CA LYS A 366 -41.29 -2.76 -19.84
C LYS A 366 -41.20 -2.10 -21.23
N ASP A 367 -40.59 -2.78 -22.20
CA ASP A 367 -41.29 -3.34 -23.38
C ASP A 367 -40.32 -4.09 -24.32
N ASP A 368 -40.96 -4.85 -25.20
CA ASP A 368 -40.52 -6.06 -25.90
C ASP A 368 -39.58 -5.90 -27.11
N HIS A 369 -38.93 -7.02 -27.44
CA HIS A 369 -38.45 -7.49 -28.77
C HIS A 369 -37.02 -7.17 -29.29
N ARG A 370 -36.29 -8.28 -29.54
CA ARG A 370 -35.07 -8.49 -30.35
C ARG A 370 -35.42 -8.63 -31.87
N PRO A 371 -34.45 -8.83 -32.79
CA PRO A 371 -33.12 -8.22 -32.99
C PRO A 371 -32.86 -7.92 -34.50
N THR A 372 -31.78 -7.22 -34.89
CA THR A 372 -30.89 -7.62 -36.03
C THR A 372 -29.71 -6.65 -36.32
N SER A 373 -28.63 -7.31 -36.77
CA SER A 373 -27.33 -6.98 -37.39
C SER A 373 -27.07 -5.69 -38.21
N GLN A 374 -25.75 -5.43 -38.38
CA GLN A 374 -24.95 -4.70 -39.41
C GLN A 374 -24.27 -3.44 -38.83
N VAL A 375 -22.94 -3.36 -38.68
CA VAL A 375 -21.79 -3.35 -39.64
C VAL A 375 -21.72 -2.08 -40.51
N CYS A 376 -20.55 -1.44 -40.40
CA CYS A 376 -19.86 -0.47 -41.27
C CYS A 376 -19.92 1.05 -40.98
N ASP A 377 -18.71 1.56 -40.68
CA ASP A 377 -18.02 2.76 -41.20
C ASP A 377 -18.77 4.07 -41.41
N SER A 378 -18.27 5.14 -40.78
CA SER A 378 -17.39 6.10 -41.50
C SER A 378 -16.92 7.25 -40.61
N SER A 379 -15.74 7.74 -40.99
CA SER A 379 -15.04 8.96 -40.62
C SER A 379 -15.90 10.19 -40.38
N ASP A 380 -15.48 11.06 -39.44
CA ASP A 380 -15.11 12.43 -39.81
C ASP A 380 -14.25 13.12 -38.75
N GLN A 381 -13.18 13.74 -39.26
CA GLN A 381 -12.26 14.62 -38.56
C GLN A 381 -12.93 15.97 -38.32
N ASN A 382 -12.75 16.57 -37.14
CA ASN A 382 -12.60 18.02 -37.06
C ASN A 382 -11.84 18.43 -35.79
N MET A 383 -10.61 18.90 -36.02
CA MET A 383 -9.86 19.73 -35.10
C MET A 383 -10.52 21.11 -35.01
N ILE A 384 -10.81 21.59 -33.80
CA ILE A 384 -10.91 23.02 -33.53
C ILE A 384 -10.20 23.31 -32.20
N SER A 385 -9.05 23.97 -32.35
CA SER A 385 -8.34 24.77 -31.35
C SER A 385 -9.16 26.00 -30.97
N PHE A 386 -9.15 26.43 -29.70
CA PHE A 386 -9.20 27.88 -29.40
C PHE A 386 -8.44 28.23 -28.12
N GLU A 387 -7.62 29.27 -28.29
CA GLU A 387 -6.75 29.93 -27.33
C GLU A 387 -7.50 30.74 -26.27
N PHE A 388 -6.74 30.98 -25.20
CA PHE A 388 -6.86 32.01 -24.17
C PHE A 388 -7.62 33.28 -24.58
N SER A 389 -8.52 33.72 -23.69
CA SER A 389 -8.75 35.15 -23.49
C SER A 389 -8.88 35.48 -22.01
N SER A 390 -8.00 36.38 -21.57
CA SER A 390 -7.97 36.99 -20.25
C SER A 390 -9.13 37.98 -20.11
N ARG A 391 -9.84 37.94 -18.98
CA ARG A 391 -10.56 39.12 -18.49
C ARG A 391 -10.83 39.06 -16.99
N ASP A 392 -10.38 40.11 -16.31
CA ASP A 392 -10.61 40.44 -14.92
C ASP A 392 -12.09 40.43 -14.50
N GLY A 393 -12.34 40.05 -13.25
CA GLY A 393 -13.61 40.25 -12.56
C GLY A 393 -13.56 39.66 -11.15
N GLY A 394 -13.29 40.50 -10.16
CA GLY A 394 -13.13 40.10 -8.75
C GLY A 394 -14.40 39.54 -8.10
N GLY A 395 -14.17 38.75 -7.04
CA GLY A 395 -15.21 38.23 -6.16
C GLY A 395 -14.59 37.31 -5.11
N SER A 396 -14.25 37.89 -3.97
CA SER A 396 -13.89 37.18 -2.75
C SER A 396 -15.08 36.38 -2.23
N THR A 397 -14.88 35.09 -1.97
CA THR A 397 -15.47 34.34 -0.86
C THR A 397 -14.54 33.17 -0.55
N ASN A 398 -13.77 33.30 0.53
CA ASN A 398 -13.18 32.16 1.22
C ASN A 398 -14.36 31.36 1.80
N GLU A 399 -14.57 30.14 1.32
CA GLU A 399 -15.32 29.15 2.09
C GLU A 399 -14.29 28.36 2.88
N ASP A 400 -14.18 28.72 4.15
CA ASP A 400 -13.47 27.95 5.16
C ASP A 400 -14.11 26.55 5.21
N GLU A 401 -13.32 25.50 4.97
CA GLU A 401 -13.72 24.12 5.26
C GLU A 401 -13.82 23.95 6.79
N GLU A 402 -14.98 24.30 7.33
CA GLU A 402 -15.31 24.12 8.74
C GLU A 402 -15.43 22.62 9.04
N TYR A 403 -14.35 22.09 9.63
CA TYR A 403 -14.23 20.73 10.14
C TYR A 403 -15.34 20.44 11.16
N VAL A 404 -16.30 19.58 10.81
CA VAL A 404 -17.35 19.15 11.73
C VAL A 404 -16.84 18.01 12.59
N GLU A 405 -16.38 18.33 13.79
CA GLU A 405 -16.11 17.35 14.84
C GLU A 405 -17.45 16.74 15.32
N TYR A 406 -17.62 15.43 15.19
CA TYR A 406 -18.84 14.73 15.64
C TYR A 406 -18.62 14.12 17.03
N PRO A 407 -19.06 14.76 18.12
CA PRO A 407 -18.96 14.18 19.45
C PRO A 407 -19.72 12.85 19.53
N LEU A 408 -19.04 11.85 20.11
CA LEU A 408 -19.41 10.42 20.13
C LEU A 408 -20.43 10.04 21.23
N ASP A 409 -20.99 11.01 21.96
CA ASP A 409 -21.69 10.73 23.23
C ASP A 409 -23.20 10.43 23.11
N ASP A 410 -23.83 10.59 21.93
CA ASP A 410 -25.27 10.42 21.74
C ASP A 410 -25.62 9.32 20.71
N PHE A 411 -25.38 8.05 21.07
CA PHE A 411 -25.85 6.88 20.29
C PHE A 411 -27.05 6.19 20.97
N PRO A 412 -28.02 5.65 20.20
CA PRO A 412 -29.16 4.94 20.76
C PRO A 412 -28.74 3.70 21.53
N SER A 413 -29.31 3.54 22.73
CA SER A 413 -28.89 2.55 23.72
C SER A 413 -29.42 1.13 23.45
N ASN A 414 -30.44 0.98 22.59
CA ASN A 414 -31.10 -0.30 22.34
C ASN A 414 -31.73 -0.41 20.93
N VAL A 415 -32.11 -1.64 20.57
CA VAL A 415 -32.60 -2.04 19.24
C VAL A 415 -34.00 -1.50 18.94
N GLU A 416 -34.87 -1.36 19.94
CA GLU A 416 -36.24 -0.88 19.76
C GLU A 416 -36.28 0.62 19.46
N GLU A 417 -35.41 1.39 20.12
CA GLU A 417 -35.23 2.81 19.88
C GLU A 417 -34.65 3.08 18.48
N GLU A 418 -33.79 2.19 18.00
CA GLU A 418 -33.22 2.21 16.66
C GLU A 418 -34.25 1.86 15.57
N GLU A 419 -35.02 0.78 15.72
CA GLU A 419 -36.08 0.41 14.76
C GLU A 419 -37.14 1.52 14.63
N ARG A 420 -37.50 2.13 15.75
CA ARG A 420 -38.44 3.26 15.79
C ARG A 420 -37.90 4.48 15.05
N MET A 421 -36.60 4.75 15.17
CA MET A 421 -35.97 5.91 14.51
C MET A 421 -35.64 5.65 13.03
N ILE A 422 -35.29 4.42 12.65
CA ILE A 422 -35.14 4.02 11.23
C ILE A 422 -36.48 4.16 10.50
N THR A 423 -37.57 3.69 11.12
CA THR A 423 -38.92 3.84 10.57
C THR A 423 -39.27 5.31 10.37
N LYS A 424 -38.89 6.18 11.33
CA LYS A 424 -39.09 7.62 11.23
C LYS A 424 -38.26 8.26 10.11
N ALA A 425 -37.00 7.87 9.95
CA ALA A 425 -36.10 8.34 8.90
C ALA A 425 -36.62 7.98 7.50
N ILE A 426 -37.14 6.76 7.33
CA ILE A 426 -37.78 6.30 6.08
C ILE A 426 -39.05 7.11 5.79
N LEU A 427 -39.86 7.41 6.82
CA LEU A 427 -41.08 8.21 6.65
C LEU A 427 -40.78 9.68 6.29
N GLU A 428 -39.66 10.22 6.74
CA GLU A 428 -39.24 11.60 6.44
C GLU A 428 -38.53 11.73 5.10
N SER A 429 -37.81 10.69 4.63
CA SER A 429 -37.19 10.69 3.28
C SER A 429 -38.19 10.49 2.14
N LEU A 430 -39.41 10.06 2.47
CA LEU A 430 -40.54 9.92 1.54
C LEU A 430 -41.39 11.19 1.41
N LYS A 431 -41.06 12.27 2.12
CA LYS A 431 -41.62 13.62 1.97
C LYS A 431 -40.68 14.49 1.18
#